data_AF-A0A347AGS6-F1
#
_entry.id   AF-A0A347AGS6-F1
#
_cell.length_a   1.000
_cell.length_b   1.000
_cell.length_c   1.000
_cell.angle_alpha   90.00
_cell.angle_beta   90.00
_cell.angle_gamma   90.00
#
_symmetry.space_group_name_H-M   'P 1'
#
loop_
_entity.id
_entity.type
_entity.pdbx_description
1 polymer ?
#
loop_
_entity_poly.entity_id
_entity_poly.type
_entity_poly.pdbx_seq_one_letter_code
_entity_poly.pdbx_strand_id
1 'polypeptide(L)'
;MNVLDVKKELEEVLTDLERIDGVDGSLIADNSSRIICHRMHRYTDVDLFGSMSNVIVNSSERLLNSSEQGKIERVLIESANGKALFLDLDKVNFIILMELSANVGWVMVSAKRAAEKILKISKDLVISTEADYKKEPIPTETTTPSETTEKIASEKIINRQPISKSEPESSPALAKTPIRASETLISEKKGLSIEDEVPSVESGEDAKKEIVEKLTEDFTLSTEPVKSTVEEIKEVSEKLEEEKLPEKETLPSIKPPISFPQLPDHVKVPEDAEKRSELILDIYEAIFLAMSMGASKIMGVAPARGLTKKFLPLKSCKKLLFGVDVKTNSVINFDTIRDNAHKITLEAREEILVNDFSKIIDIITENYGKVMGYEAFRGMVRPEFNVIKKSYGNAMDELDIKKKIHPELINLLN
;
A
#
# COMPACT_ATOMS: atom_id res chain seq x y z
N MET A 1 20.99 -19.38 -16.21
CA MET A 1 19.66 -19.72 -16.77
C MET A 1 19.09 -18.46 -17.41
N ASN A 2 18.48 -18.53 -18.59
CA ASN A 2 17.91 -17.33 -19.22
C ASN A 2 16.63 -16.93 -18.47
N VAL A 3 16.31 -15.63 -18.35
CA VAL A 3 15.15 -15.12 -17.60
C VAL A 3 13.82 -15.68 -18.15
N LEU A 4 13.77 -15.94 -19.46
CA LEU A 4 12.61 -16.57 -20.10
C LEU A 4 12.37 -18.01 -19.64
N ASP A 5 13.43 -18.78 -19.40
CA ASP A 5 13.31 -20.19 -19.02
C ASP A 5 12.78 -20.31 -17.58
N VAL A 6 13.31 -19.46 -16.69
CA VAL A 6 12.86 -19.35 -15.28
C VAL A 6 11.38 -19.00 -15.22
N LYS A 7 10.94 -18.01 -16.00
CA LYS A 7 9.53 -17.59 -16.02
C LYS A 7 8.61 -18.73 -16.46
N LYS A 8 9.00 -19.47 -17.51
CA LYS A 8 8.22 -20.59 -18.03
C LYS A 8 8.08 -21.71 -17.00
N GLU A 9 9.16 -22.07 -16.31
CA GLU A 9 9.12 -23.09 -15.25
C GLU A 9 8.23 -22.68 -14.08
N LEU A 10 8.27 -21.40 -13.68
CA LEU A 10 7.36 -20.88 -12.65
C LEU A 10 5.89 -20.91 -13.10
N GLU A 11 5.60 -20.58 -14.36
CA GLU A 11 4.25 -20.68 -14.93
C GLU A 11 3.71 -22.11 -14.93
N GLU A 12 4.57 -23.11 -15.18
CA GLU A 12 4.20 -24.53 -15.10
C GLU A 12 3.82 -24.93 -13.67
N VAL A 13 4.55 -24.45 -12.66
CA VAL A 13 4.20 -24.68 -11.25
C VAL A 13 2.83 -24.07 -10.92
N LEU A 14 2.53 -22.87 -11.41
CA LEU A 14 1.23 -22.24 -11.19
C LEU A 14 0.09 -22.98 -11.91
N THR A 15 0.34 -23.52 -13.11
CA THR A 15 -0.64 -24.33 -13.84
C THR A 15 -0.96 -25.64 -13.13
N ASP A 16 0.03 -26.30 -12.53
CA ASP A 16 -0.24 -27.49 -11.72
C ASP A 16 -1.08 -27.17 -10.49
N LEU A 17 -0.88 -26.00 -9.88
CA LEU A 17 -1.63 -25.56 -8.71
C LEU A 17 -3.09 -25.21 -9.03
N GLU A 18 -3.35 -24.59 -10.18
CA GLU A 18 -4.68 -24.23 -10.66
C GLU A 18 -5.61 -25.45 -10.83
N ARG A 19 -5.04 -26.66 -10.97
CA ARG A 19 -5.82 -27.92 -11.05
C ARG A 19 -6.36 -28.40 -9.70
N ILE A 20 -5.95 -27.77 -8.60
CA ILE A 20 -6.40 -28.15 -7.26
C ILE A 20 -7.79 -27.57 -7.03
N ASP A 21 -8.70 -28.44 -6.59
CA ASP A 21 -10.08 -28.06 -6.29
C ASP A 21 -10.15 -26.90 -5.27
N GLY A 22 -10.91 -25.87 -5.61
CA GLY A 22 -11.07 -24.65 -4.82
C GLY A 22 -9.93 -23.62 -4.93
N VAL A 23 -8.93 -23.81 -5.79
CA VAL A 23 -7.95 -22.76 -6.13
C VAL A 23 -8.49 -21.91 -7.28
N ASP A 24 -8.64 -20.60 -7.06
CA ASP A 24 -9.21 -19.64 -8.02
C ASP A 24 -8.14 -18.77 -8.70
N GLY A 25 -6.94 -18.71 -8.12
CA GLY A 25 -5.82 -18.03 -8.77
C GLY A 25 -4.52 -18.13 -8.00
N SER A 26 -3.42 -17.76 -8.66
CA SER A 26 -2.11 -17.71 -8.04
C SER A 26 -1.18 -16.68 -8.68
N LEU A 27 -0.23 -16.20 -7.89
CA LEU A 27 0.67 -15.10 -8.25
C LEU A 27 2.05 -15.31 -7.62
N ILE A 28 3.12 -15.04 -8.38
CA ILE A 28 4.47 -14.93 -7.86
C ILE A 28 4.98 -13.51 -8.13
N ALA A 29 5.41 -12.82 -7.08
CA ALA A 29 5.95 -11.47 -7.14
C ALA A 29 7.31 -11.39 -6.46
N ASP A 30 8.17 -10.45 -6.88
CA ASP A 30 9.39 -10.14 -6.14
C ASP A 30 9.10 -9.24 -4.91
N ASN A 31 10.11 -9.05 -4.06
CA ASN A 31 9.99 -8.20 -2.87
C ASN A 31 9.82 -6.70 -3.20
N SER A 32 9.91 -6.31 -4.48
CA SER A 32 9.64 -4.95 -4.96
C SER A 32 8.24 -4.80 -5.58
N SER A 33 7.34 -5.76 -5.33
CA SER A 33 5.97 -5.80 -5.85
C SER A 33 5.88 -5.96 -7.37
N ARG A 34 6.94 -6.40 -8.05
CA ARG A 34 6.88 -6.71 -9.48
C ARG A 34 6.42 -8.15 -9.67
N ILE A 35 5.42 -8.32 -10.53
CA ILE A 35 4.89 -9.63 -10.87
C ILE A 35 5.87 -10.38 -11.77
N ILE A 36 6.27 -11.59 -11.37
CA ILE A 36 7.11 -12.49 -12.16
C ILE A 36 6.23 -13.32 -13.10
N CYS A 37 5.20 -13.97 -12.56
CA CYS A 37 4.20 -14.72 -13.31
C CYS A 37 2.91 -14.88 -12.50
N HIS A 38 1.79 -15.13 -13.17
CA HIS A 38 0.49 -15.27 -12.51
C HIS A 38 -0.50 -16.11 -13.32
N ARG A 39 -1.46 -16.71 -12.61
CA ARG A 39 -2.68 -17.35 -13.11
C ARG A 39 -3.85 -16.71 -12.35
N MET A 40 -4.13 -15.46 -12.68
CA MET A 40 -5.20 -14.67 -12.06
C MET A 40 -6.29 -14.42 -13.11
N HIS A 41 -7.54 -14.31 -12.67
CA HIS A 41 -8.67 -13.99 -13.53
C HIS A 41 -8.50 -12.62 -14.21
N ARG A 42 -9.05 -12.47 -15.44
CA ARG A 42 -8.85 -11.27 -16.29
C ARG A 42 -9.37 -9.95 -15.72
N TYR A 43 -10.22 -10.00 -14.69
CA TYR A 43 -10.81 -8.81 -14.05
C TYR A 43 -10.02 -8.32 -12.84
N THR A 44 -8.96 -9.01 -12.44
CA THR A 44 -8.09 -8.57 -11.35
C THR A 44 -7.04 -7.61 -11.90
N ASP A 45 -6.92 -6.43 -11.29
CA ASP A 45 -5.70 -5.61 -11.43
C ASP A 45 -4.57 -6.33 -10.68
N VAL A 46 -3.92 -7.26 -11.38
CA VAL A 46 -2.85 -8.13 -10.85
C VAL A 46 -1.69 -7.30 -10.29
N ASP A 47 -1.50 -6.15 -10.91
CA ASP A 47 -0.42 -5.23 -10.72
C ASP A 47 -0.62 -4.41 -9.42
N LEU A 48 -1.85 -3.97 -9.15
CA LEU A 48 -2.27 -3.43 -7.86
C LEU A 48 -2.29 -4.54 -6.78
N PHE A 49 -2.79 -5.73 -7.13
CA PHE A 49 -2.90 -6.86 -6.20
C PHE A 49 -1.52 -7.31 -5.68
N GLY A 50 -0.51 -7.43 -6.53
CA GLY A 50 0.86 -7.75 -6.09
C GLY A 50 1.46 -6.69 -5.16
N SER A 51 1.08 -5.43 -5.38
CA SER A 51 1.48 -4.33 -4.51
C SER A 51 0.86 -4.44 -3.12
N MET A 52 -0.46 -4.64 -3.05
CA MET A 52 -1.18 -4.86 -1.80
C MET A 52 -0.71 -6.13 -1.06
N SER A 53 -0.39 -7.20 -1.81
CA SER A 53 0.12 -8.45 -1.25
C SER A 53 1.41 -8.23 -0.45
N ASN A 54 2.31 -7.40 -0.97
CA ASN A 54 3.56 -7.08 -0.30
C ASN A 54 3.34 -6.21 0.95
N VAL A 55 2.35 -5.32 0.93
CA VAL A 55 1.95 -4.55 2.13
C VAL A 55 1.48 -5.49 3.24
N ILE A 56 0.68 -6.51 2.90
CA ILE A 56 0.22 -7.53 3.86
C ILE A 56 1.41 -8.25 4.46
N VAL A 57 2.29 -8.82 3.62
CA VAL A 57 3.47 -9.58 4.09
C VAL A 57 4.36 -8.73 5.00
N ASN A 58 4.72 -7.51 4.58
CA ASN A 58 5.62 -6.65 5.36
C ASN A 58 4.98 -6.12 6.63
N SER A 59 3.66 -5.88 6.62
CA SER A 59 2.94 -5.49 7.84
C SER A 59 2.89 -6.64 8.84
N SER A 60 2.64 -7.86 8.36
CA SER A 60 2.68 -9.07 9.17
C SER A 60 4.10 -9.34 9.71
N GLU A 61 5.14 -9.18 8.89
CA GLU A 61 6.53 -9.34 9.32
C GLU A 61 6.89 -8.36 10.45
N ARG A 62 6.52 -7.07 10.31
CA ARG A 62 6.74 -6.08 11.38
C ARG A 62 5.99 -6.43 12.67
N LEU A 63 4.76 -6.93 12.57
CA LEU A 63 3.99 -7.38 13.73
C LEU A 63 4.72 -8.54 14.46
N LEU A 64 5.19 -9.53 13.72
CA LEU A 64 5.93 -10.67 14.27
C LEU A 64 7.27 -10.24 14.89
N ASN A 65 8.00 -9.33 14.24
CA ASN A 65 9.24 -8.76 14.77
C ASN A 65 8.99 -7.96 16.06
N SER A 66 7.88 -7.21 16.15
CA SER A 66 7.54 -6.45 17.37
C SER A 66 7.17 -7.33 18.57
N SER A 67 6.87 -8.60 18.32
CA SER A 67 6.53 -9.61 19.33
C SER A 67 7.58 -10.71 19.45
N GLU A 68 8.77 -10.49 18.85
CA GLU A 68 9.91 -11.40 18.84
C GLU A 68 9.60 -12.83 18.35
N GLN A 69 8.56 -12.99 17.52
CA GLN A 69 8.13 -14.28 16.97
C GLN A 69 8.98 -14.74 15.78
N GLY A 70 9.88 -13.89 15.29
CA GLY A 70 10.81 -14.19 14.21
C GLY A 70 10.21 -14.02 12.82
N LYS A 71 10.69 -14.85 11.87
CA LYS A 71 10.38 -14.71 10.45
C LYS A 71 8.97 -15.16 10.11
N ILE A 72 8.36 -14.45 9.18
CA ILE A 72 7.09 -14.85 8.59
C ILE A 72 7.28 -16.05 7.67
N GLU A 73 6.44 -17.07 7.81
CA GLU A 73 6.37 -18.17 6.83
C GLU A 73 5.17 -18.02 5.91
N ARG A 74 4.01 -17.69 6.49
CA ARG A 74 2.74 -17.63 5.76
C ARG A 74 1.72 -16.74 6.45
N VAL A 75 0.79 -16.20 5.66
CA VAL A 75 -0.41 -15.49 6.13
C VAL A 75 -1.63 -16.09 5.46
N LEU A 76 -2.63 -16.50 6.25
CA LEU A 76 -3.94 -16.90 5.75
C LEU A 76 -4.94 -15.79 6.06
N ILE A 77 -5.64 -15.32 5.02
CA ILE A 77 -6.71 -14.34 5.13
C ILE A 77 -8.00 -14.99 4.65
N GLU A 78 -9.04 -14.92 5.47
CA GLU A 78 -10.38 -15.37 5.10
C GLU A 78 -11.31 -14.16 4.99
N SER A 79 -12.20 -14.21 4.01
CA SER A 79 -13.19 -13.18 3.75
C SER A 79 -14.53 -13.82 3.44
N ALA A 80 -15.59 -13.01 3.38
CA ALA A 80 -16.94 -13.49 3.06
C ALA A 80 -17.03 -14.19 1.68
N ASN A 81 -16.13 -13.88 0.75
CA ASN A 81 -16.23 -14.33 -0.64
C ASN A 81 -15.07 -15.25 -1.07
N GLY A 82 -14.17 -15.62 -0.17
CA GLY A 82 -12.99 -16.42 -0.52
C GLY A 82 -11.86 -16.25 0.47
N LYS A 83 -10.72 -16.89 0.18
CA LYS A 83 -9.53 -16.87 1.04
C LYS A 83 -8.29 -16.57 0.22
N ALA A 84 -7.26 -16.08 0.88
CA ALA A 84 -5.95 -15.83 0.30
C ALA A 84 -4.87 -16.39 1.22
N LEU A 85 -3.94 -17.13 0.63
CA LEU A 85 -2.75 -17.65 1.30
C LEU A 85 -1.52 -16.97 0.71
N PHE A 86 -0.74 -16.31 1.57
CA PHE A 86 0.52 -15.67 1.24
C PHE A 86 1.65 -16.51 1.82
N LEU A 87 2.69 -16.78 1.04
CA LEU A 87 3.88 -17.51 1.42
C LEU A 87 5.09 -16.64 1.11
N ASP A 88 5.88 -16.34 2.14
CA ASP A 88 7.15 -15.65 1.98
C ASP A 88 8.24 -16.69 1.69
N LEU A 89 8.90 -16.56 0.54
CA LEU A 89 9.94 -17.46 0.05
C LEU A 89 11.29 -16.74 -0.05
N ASP A 90 11.55 -15.81 0.88
CA ASP A 90 12.73 -14.93 1.00
C ASP A 90 12.93 -13.96 -0.17
N LYS A 91 13.07 -14.46 -1.41
CA LYS A 91 13.31 -13.65 -2.62
C LYS A 91 12.02 -13.26 -3.36
N VAL A 92 10.99 -14.06 -3.17
CA VAL A 92 9.71 -13.94 -3.87
C VAL A 92 8.57 -14.21 -2.92
N ASN A 93 7.44 -13.57 -3.16
CA ASN A 93 6.18 -13.82 -2.50
C ASN A 93 5.31 -14.69 -3.41
N PHE A 94 4.77 -15.76 -2.86
CA PHE A 94 3.84 -16.65 -3.55
C PHE A 94 2.45 -16.54 -2.92
N ILE A 95 1.47 -16.13 -3.73
CA ILE A 95 0.11 -15.86 -3.30
C ILE A 95 -0.85 -16.81 -4.01
N ILE A 96 -1.82 -17.32 -3.27
CA ILE A 96 -2.85 -18.24 -3.76
C ILE A 96 -4.21 -17.68 -3.35
N LEU A 97 -5.12 -17.54 -4.31
CA LEU A 97 -6.53 -17.23 -4.08
C LEU A 97 -7.35 -18.51 -4.10
N MET A 98 -8.32 -18.57 -3.20
CA MET A 98 -9.11 -19.76 -2.95
C MET A 98 -10.59 -19.40 -2.84
N GLU A 99 -11.44 -20.30 -3.31
CA GLU A 99 -12.88 -20.20 -3.12
C GLU A 99 -13.27 -20.34 -1.63
N LEU A 100 -14.48 -19.90 -1.29
CA LEU A 100 -15.02 -20.04 0.07
C LEU A 100 -15.18 -21.52 0.49
N SER A 101 -15.46 -22.41 -0.46
CA SER A 101 -15.60 -23.86 -0.28
C SER A 101 -14.26 -24.61 -0.18
N ALA A 102 -13.15 -23.97 -0.53
CA ALA A 102 -11.87 -24.64 -0.69
C ALA A 102 -11.37 -25.29 0.61
N ASN A 103 -10.86 -26.52 0.51
CA ASN A 103 -10.23 -27.22 1.62
C ASN A 103 -8.83 -26.63 1.90
N VAL A 104 -8.74 -25.77 2.90
CA VAL A 104 -7.50 -25.06 3.26
C VAL A 104 -6.35 -26.00 3.55
N GLY A 105 -6.59 -27.11 4.25
CA GLY A 105 -5.54 -28.10 4.55
C GLY A 105 -4.93 -28.69 3.29
N TRP A 106 -5.76 -29.05 2.32
CA TRP A 106 -5.31 -29.64 1.06
C TRP A 106 -4.54 -28.64 0.18
N VAL A 107 -5.03 -27.41 0.10
CA VAL A 107 -4.34 -26.34 -0.62
C VAL A 107 -3.02 -26.01 0.05
N MET A 108 -2.94 -25.95 1.39
CA MET A 108 -1.66 -25.73 2.10
C MET A 108 -0.62 -26.80 1.80
N VAL A 109 -1.01 -28.09 1.78
CA VAL A 109 -0.08 -29.19 1.44
C VAL A 109 0.46 -29.02 0.02
N SER A 110 -0.42 -28.68 -0.92
CA SER A 110 -0.06 -28.53 -2.31
C SER A 110 0.77 -27.26 -2.55
N ALA A 111 0.42 -26.17 -1.87
CA ALA A 111 1.15 -24.91 -1.87
C ALA A 111 2.57 -25.08 -1.34
N LYS A 112 2.76 -25.88 -0.27
CA LYS A 112 4.10 -26.20 0.25
C LYS A 112 4.97 -26.92 -0.79
N ARG A 113 4.41 -27.89 -1.52
CA ARG A 113 5.12 -28.58 -2.61
C ARG A 113 5.47 -27.63 -3.75
N ALA A 114 4.55 -26.72 -4.11
CA ALA A 114 4.80 -25.69 -5.12
C ALA A 114 5.89 -24.71 -4.66
N ALA A 115 5.84 -24.26 -3.41
CA ALA A 115 6.83 -23.36 -2.81
C ALA A 115 8.25 -23.95 -2.85
N GLU A 116 8.41 -25.24 -2.55
CA GLU A 116 9.71 -25.92 -2.66
C GLU A 116 10.25 -25.95 -4.10
N LYS A 117 9.37 -26.10 -5.11
CA LYS A 117 9.76 -26.00 -6.52
C LYS A 117 10.15 -24.57 -6.88
N ILE A 118 9.33 -23.59 -6.48
CA ILE A 118 9.58 -22.16 -6.72
C ILE A 118 10.92 -21.74 -6.12
N LEU A 119 11.20 -22.10 -4.87
CA LEU A 119 12.48 -21.83 -4.21
C LEU A 119 13.67 -22.42 -4.97
N LYS A 120 13.55 -23.62 -5.53
CA LYS A 120 14.62 -24.23 -6.34
C LYS A 120 14.86 -23.45 -7.63
N ILE A 121 13.78 -23.06 -8.32
CA ILE A 121 13.81 -22.30 -9.57
C ILE A 121 14.34 -20.87 -9.34
N SER A 122 14.00 -20.25 -8.19
CA SER A 122 14.33 -18.86 -7.88
C SER A 122 15.67 -18.64 -7.15
N LYS A 123 16.41 -19.71 -6.85
CA LYS A 123 17.74 -19.62 -6.21
C LYS A 123 18.70 -18.69 -6.95
N ASP A 124 18.75 -18.81 -8.28
CA ASP A 124 19.69 -18.06 -9.13
C ASP A 124 19.08 -16.79 -9.73
N LEU A 125 17.87 -16.41 -9.31
CA LEU A 125 17.28 -15.14 -9.69
C LEU A 125 18.15 -14.01 -9.08
N VAL A 126 19.02 -13.44 -9.91
CA VAL A 126 19.62 -12.13 -9.70
C VAL A 126 18.55 -11.13 -10.09
N ILE A 127 17.74 -10.72 -9.11
CA ILE A 127 16.77 -9.65 -9.28
C ILE A 127 17.58 -8.36 -9.38
N SER A 128 17.98 -8.04 -10.61
CA SER A 128 18.79 -6.87 -10.90
C SER A 128 17.96 -5.63 -10.58
N THR A 129 18.44 -4.83 -9.63
CA THR A 129 18.22 -3.39 -9.68
C THR A 129 19.02 -2.88 -10.88
N GLU A 130 18.29 -2.36 -11.88
CA GLU A 130 18.77 -1.59 -13.04
C GLU A 130 19.09 -2.36 -14.34
N ALA A 131 18.54 -1.79 -15.42
CA ALA A 131 18.90 -1.84 -16.85
C ALA A 131 18.93 -3.20 -17.60
N ASP A 132 17.89 -3.45 -18.41
CA ASP A 132 18.05 -3.80 -19.83
C ASP A 132 16.68 -3.79 -20.56
N TYR A 133 16.23 -2.59 -20.95
CA TYR A 133 15.45 -2.46 -22.18
C TYR A 133 16.38 -1.86 -23.23
N LYS A 134 16.89 -2.75 -24.09
CA LYS A 134 17.47 -2.34 -25.36
C LYS A 134 16.47 -1.43 -26.07
N LYS A 135 16.87 -0.19 -26.33
CA LYS A 135 16.22 0.67 -27.32
C LYS A 135 16.43 0.00 -28.67
N GLU A 136 15.38 -0.57 -29.25
CA GLU A 136 15.37 -0.75 -30.69
C GLU A 136 15.31 0.66 -31.34
N PRO A 137 16.20 0.95 -32.30
CA PRO A 137 16.17 2.22 -33.01
C PRO A 137 14.95 2.27 -33.93
N ILE A 138 14.08 3.24 -33.71
CA ILE A 138 13.06 3.63 -34.69
C ILE A 138 13.83 4.25 -35.88
N PRO A 139 13.68 3.73 -37.12
CA PRO A 139 14.34 4.30 -38.28
C PRO A 139 13.85 5.72 -38.53
N THR A 140 14.82 6.62 -38.72
CA THR A 140 14.61 7.98 -39.19
C THR A 140 14.54 7.92 -40.71
N GLU A 141 13.40 8.25 -41.32
CA GLU A 141 13.37 8.65 -42.72
C GLU A 141 12.98 10.12 -42.83
N THR A 142 13.90 10.85 -43.45
CA THR A 142 13.93 12.28 -43.70
C THR A 142 13.07 12.62 -44.92
N THR A 143 12.29 13.71 -44.81
CA THR A 143 11.69 14.55 -45.87
C THR A 143 12.68 14.79 -47.03
N THR A 144 12.38 14.84 -48.35
CA THR A 144 11.42 15.58 -49.24
C THR A 144 12.02 15.53 -50.69
N PRO A 145 11.52 16.13 -51.80
CA PRO A 145 10.19 16.64 -52.25
C PRO A 145 9.83 16.29 -53.74
N SER A 146 8.72 16.87 -54.26
CA SER A 146 8.36 17.17 -55.69
C SER A 146 7.16 16.38 -56.27
N GLU A 147 5.95 16.97 -56.29
CA GLU A 147 5.24 17.62 -57.44
C GLU A 147 4.79 16.63 -58.54
N THR A 148 3.50 16.52 -58.91
CA THR A 148 2.79 17.41 -59.85
C THR A 148 1.28 17.01 -59.93
N THR A 149 0.35 17.94 -59.58
CA THR A 149 -0.82 18.48 -60.37
C THR A 149 -1.81 17.48 -61.04
N GLU A 150 -3.15 17.58 -61.11
CA GLU A 150 -4.26 18.45 -60.66
C GLU A 150 -5.60 17.79 -61.12
N LYS A 151 -6.71 18.14 -60.42
CA LYS A 151 -8.12 18.38 -60.88
C LYS A 151 -9.10 17.97 -59.75
N ILE A 152 -9.63 18.88 -58.91
CA ILE A 152 -10.71 19.89 -59.11
C ILE A 152 -12.04 19.16 -59.50
N ALA A 153 -13.18 19.25 -58.79
CA ALA A 153 -13.77 20.33 -58.00
C ALA A 153 -14.87 19.91 -56.97
N SER A 154 -15.07 20.82 -55.99
CA SER A 154 -16.33 21.36 -55.39
C SER A 154 -17.26 20.47 -54.54
N GLU A 155 -17.82 20.89 -53.37
CA GLU A 155 -18.04 22.24 -52.81
C GLU A 155 -18.34 22.23 -51.27
N LYS A 156 -17.84 23.28 -50.56
CA LYS A 156 -18.29 24.03 -49.33
C LYS A 156 -18.87 23.28 -48.09
N ILE A 157 -18.30 23.35 -46.87
CA ILE A 157 -17.99 24.44 -45.89
C ILE A 157 -19.21 25.13 -45.24
N ILE A 158 -19.13 25.25 -43.89
CA ILE A 158 -19.71 26.20 -42.90
C ILE A 158 -20.51 25.42 -41.81
N ASN A 159 -20.05 25.19 -40.57
CA ASN A 159 -19.65 26.04 -39.41
C ASN A 159 -20.82 26.50 -38.49
N ARG A 160 -20.74 26.08 -37.21
CA ARG A 160 -21.26 26.63 -35.92
C ARG A 160 -22.78 26.62 -35.55
N GLN A 161 -23.00 26.20 -34.29
CA GLN A 161 -24.17 26.24 -33.37
C GLN A 161 -24.88 27.63 -33.28
N PRO A 162 -26.00 27.87 -32.53
CA PRO A 162 -26.69 27.10 -31.45
C PRO A 162 -28.25 27.14 -31.46
N ILE A 163 -28.97 26.41 -30.60
CA ILE A 163 -30.35 26.78 -30.18
C ILE A 163 -30.61 26.42 -28.70
N SER A 164 -31.15 27.37 -27.95
CA SER A 164 -31.85 27.19 -26.67
C SER A 164 -33.21 27.92 -26.69
N LYS A 165 -34.20 27.30 -26.03
CA LYS A 165 -35.44 27.82 -25.38
C LYS A 165 -36.66 28.24 -26.23
N SER A 166 -37.80 27.60 -25.90
CA SER A 166 -39.10 28.27 -25.61
C SER A 166 -40.07 27.36 -24.83
N GLU A 167 -40.53 27.85 -23.68
CA GLU A 167 -41.76 27.56 -22.90
C GLU A 167 -42.82 28.68 -23.23
N PRO A 168 -44.00 28.89 -22.57
CA PRO A 168 -44.87 28.08 -21.67
C PRO A 168 -46.42 28.20 -21.97
N GLU A 169 -47.27 27.54 -21.15
CA GLU A 169 -48.59 27.92 -20.58
C GLU A 169 -49.44 26.65 -20.29
N SER A 170 -50.29 26.48 -19.25
CA SER A 170 -50.56 27.12 -17.96
C SER A 170 -51.51 26.21 -17.12
N SER A 171 -51.53 26.45 -15.79
CA SER A 171 -52.24 25.93 -14.59
C SER A 171 -53.77 25.62 -14.66
N PRO A 172 -54.47 25.04 -13.63
CA PRO A 172 -54.56 25.48 -12.19
C PRO A 172 -54.68 24.32 -11.14
N ALA A 173 -54.81 24.46 -9.82
CA ALA A 173 -54.55 25.44 -8.75
C ALA A 173 -54.90 24.79 -7.37
N LEU A 174 -54.20 25.18 -6.28
CA LEU A 174 -54.58 25.41 -4.85
C LEU A 174 -55.58 24.47 -4.10
N ALA A 175 -55.57 24.24 -2.77
CA ALA A 175 -54.72 24.51 -1.60
C ALA A 175 -55.47 24.03 -0.31
N LYS A 176 -54.75 23.96 0.84
CA LYS A 176 -55.17 24.13 2.27
C LYS A 176 -55.48 22.89 3.17
N THR A 177 -54.69 22.82 4.25
CA THR A 177 -54.81 22.08 5.54
C THR A 177 -56.00 22.58 6.41
N PRO A 178 -56.51 21.84 7.44
CA PRO A 178 -55.89 21.83 8.80
C PRO A 178 -56.13 20.60 9.75
N ILE A 179 -55.18 20.40 10.69
CA ILE A 179 -55.25 20.14 12.17
C ILE A 179 -56.42 19.30 12.77
N ARG A 180 -56.14 18.19 13.50
CA ARG A 180 -56.17 18.07 15.00
C ARG A 180 -56.38 16.64 15.57
N ALA A 181 -55.41 16.26 16.43
CA ALA A 181 -55.39 15.43 17.65
C ALA A 181 -56.49 14.41 18.02
N SER A 182 -56.02 13.25 18.53
CA SER A 182 -56.40 12.72 19.85
C SER A 182 -55.23 11.90 20.42
N GLU A 183 -54.59 12.39 21.49
CA GLU A 183 -53.83 11.59 22.46
C GLU A 183 -54.81 10.73 23.27
N THR A 184 -54.40 9.68 23.99
CA THR A 184 -54.21 9.74 25.46
C THR A 184 -53.71 8.37 25.97
N LEU A 185 -52.46 8.35 26.51
CA LEU A 185 -51.98 7.74 27.78
C LEU A 185 -52.04 6.20 27.96
N ILE A 186 -51.25 5.48 28.79
CA ILE A 186 -50.07 5.65 29.67
C ILE A 186 -49.70 4.21 30.10
N SER A 187 -48.41 3.87 30.25
CA SER A 187 -47.81 3.33 31.51
C SER A 187 -46.70 2.29 31.33
N GLU A 188 -45.69 2.48 32.16
CA GLU A 188 -44.48 1.72 32.38
C GLU A 188 -44.66 0.38 33.14
N LYS A 189 -43.59 -0.43 33.03
CA LYS A 189 -42.83 -1.13 34.10
C LYS A 189 -43.15 -2.59 34.49
N LYS A 190 -42.00 -3.28 34.66
CA LYS A 190 -41.66 -4.43 35.53
C LYS A 190 -42.15 -5.83 35.13
N GLY A 191 -41.19 -6.64 34.68
CA GLY A 191 -40.48 -7.60 35.54
C GLY A 191 -41.27 -8.78 36.12
N LEU A 192 -40.57 -9.94 36.07
CA LEU A 192 -40.64 -11.12 36.92
C LEU A 192 -41.13 -12.43 36.25
N SER A 193 -40.30 -13.44 36.49
CA SER A 193 -40.37 -14.90 36.32
C SER A 193 -41.73 -15.56 36.44
N ILE A 194 -41.83 -16.80 35.94
CA ILE A 194 -42.31 -17.99 36.67
C ILE A 194 -41.87 -19.27 35.92
N GLU A 195 -41.34 -20.21 36.70
CA GLU A 195 -41.06 -21.63 36.45
C GLU A 195 -42.37 -22.41 36.22
N ASP A 196 -42.46 -23.53 35.52
CA ASP A 196 -42.19 -24.88 36.01
C ASP A 196 -42.72 -25.85 34.94
N GLU A 197 -42.04 -26.97 34.70
CA GLU A 197 -42.61 -28.31 34.91
C GLU A 197 -41.59 -29.40 34.54
N VAL A 198 -41.21 -30.16 35.56
CA VAL A 198 -40.54 -31.46 35.50
C VAL A 198 -41.59 -32.54 35.19
N PRO A 199 -41.20 -33.73 34.70
CA PRO A 199 -41.35 -34.86 35.62
C PRO A 199 -40.16 -35.82 35.66
N SER A 200 -39.95 -36.27 36.89
CA SER A 200 -39.01 -37.23 37.46
C SER A 200 -39.51 -38.68 37.41
N VAL A 201 -38.59 -39.67 37.31
CA VAL A 201 -38.59 -40.97 38.03
C VAL A 201 -37.11 -41.43 38.09
N GLU A 202 -36.37 -41.33 39.22
CA GLU A 202 -36.18 -42.30 40.33
C GLU A 202 -35.86 -43.76 39.88
N SER A 203 -34.88 -44.50 40.40
CA SER A 203 -34.35 -44.59 41.77
C SER A 203 -32.91 -45.17 41.84
N GLY A 204 -32.16 -44.78 42.89
CA GLY A 204 -30.92 -45.43 43.40
C GLY A 204 -31.17 -46.86 43.92
N GLU A 205 -30.23 -47.64 44.43
CA GLU A 205 -29.22 -47.48 45.51
C GLU A 205 -28.29 -48.75 45.40
N ASP A 206 -27.11 -48.95 45.98
CA ASP A 206 -26.52 -48.42 47.21
C ASP A 206 -25.03 -48.81 47.31
N ALA A 207 -24.31 -48.13 48.19
CA ALA A 207 -22.88 -48.30 48.47
C ALA A 207 -22.57 -49.37 49.54
N LYS A 208 -21.44 -50.11 49.39
CA LYS A 208 -20.29 -50.20 50.34
C LYS A 208 -19.49 -51.53 50.33
N LYS A 209 -18.15 -51.34 50.39
CA LYS A 209 -17.04 -52.13 51.03
C LYS A 209 -16.26 -53.19 50.21
N GLU A 210 -15.00 -52.83 49.90
CA GLU A 210 -13.69 -53.49 50.26
C GLU A 210 -12.55 -52.73 49.51
N ILE A 211 -11.77 -51.84 50.14
CA ILE A 211 -10.42 -52.00 50.75
C ILE A 211 -9.46 -52.95 50.00
N VAL A 212 -8.32 -52.39 49.53
CA VAL A 212 -6.90 -52.86 49.54
C VAL A 212 -6.15 -52.15 48.38
N GLU A 213 -5.50 -51.00 48.65
CA GLU A 213 -4.04 -50.76 48.68
C GLU A 213 -3.35 -50.32 47.37
N LYS A 214 -2.71 -49.13 47.47
CA LYS A 214 -1.35 -48.74 47.01
C LYS A 214 -1.09 -48.57 45.50
N LEU A 215 -0.42 -47.54 44.96
CA LEU A 215 0.40 -46.36 45.39
C LEU A 215 0.44 -45.44 44.13
N THR A 216 0.12 -44.12 44.16
CA THR A 216 0.99 -42.93 44.40
C THR A 216 2.24 -42.88 43.51
N GLU A 217 2.70 -41.78 42.90
CA GLU A 217 2.91 -40.36 43.27
C GLU A 217 3.15 -39.57 41.94
N ASP A 218 3.18 -38.24 41.77
CA ASP A 218 2.78 -37.03 42.49
C ASP A 218 2.94 -35.88 41.45
N PHE A 219 2.16 -34.80 41.62
CA PHE A 219 2.57 -33.38 41.67
C PHE A 219 1.48 -32.44 41.11
N THR A 220 0.81 -31.72 42.01
CA THR A 220 -0.09 -30.60 41.71
C THR A 220 0.40 -29.31 42.38
N LEU A 221 0.15 -28.21 41.66
CA LEU A 221 0.33 -26.80 42.03
C LEU A 221 -0.17 -26.41 43.43
N SER A 222 0.42 -25.35 43.98
CA SER A 222 -0.24 -24.46 44.95
C SER A 222 0.10 -22.99 44.69
N THR A 223 -0.83 -22.11 45.05
CA THR A 223 -0.96 -20.69 44.70
C THR A 223 -0.75 -19.74 45.89
N GLU A 224 0.04 -18.67 45.67
CA GLU A 224 0.02 -17.30 46.25
C GLU A 224 0.24 -17.04 47.77
N PRO A 225 0.49 -15.79 48.26
CA PRO A 225 1.31 -14.65 47.75
C PRO A 225 2.19 -14.00 48.85
N VAL A 226 3.25 -13.21 48.54
CA VAL A 226 3.87 -12.28 49.53
C VAL A 226 4.36 -10.97 48.89
N LYS A 227 3.99 -9.85 49.53
CA LYS A 227 4.44 -8.46 49.31
C LYS A 227 5.75 -8.16 50.05
N SER A 228 6.56 -7.31 49.40
CA SER A 228 7.49 -6.29 49.92
C SER A 228 8.56 -6.67 50.95
N THR A 229 9.82 -6.51 50.55
CA THR A 229 10.72 -5.53 51.19
C THR A 229 11.78 -5.06 50.18
N VAL A 230 12.02 -3.75 50.22
CA VAL A 230 13.03 -3.01 49.49
C VAL A 230 14.33 -3.10 50.29
N GLU A 231 15.39 -3.63 49.72
CA GLU A 231 16.80 -3.24 49.96
C GLU A 231 17.71 -4.18 49.12
N GLU A 232 18.87 -3.65 48.71
CA GLU A 232 19.93 -4.34 47.94
C GLU A 232 19.77 -4.40 46.41
N ILE A 233 19.66 -3.20 45.80
CA ILE A 233 20.27 -2.93 44.49
C ILE A 233 21.49 -2.06 44.75
N LYS A 234 22.67 -2.67 44.84
CA LYS A 234 23.99 -2.06 44.54
C LYS A 234 25.08 -3.12 44.74
N GLU A 235 25.98 -3.20 43.75
CA GLU A 235 27.13 -4.12 43.68
C GLU A 235 26.67 -5.55 43.38
N VAL A 236 26.80 -6.07 42.15
CA VAL A 236 28.07 -6.42 41.51
C VAL A 236 27.97 -6.22 40.00
N SER A 237 28.50 -5.09 39.54
CA SER A 237 28.99 -4.93 38.17
C SER A 237 30.49 -5.11 38.23
N GLU A 238 31.01 -6.27 37.82
CA GLU A 238 32.28 -6.38 37.09
C GLU A 238 32.67 -7.84 36.83
N LYS A 239 33.11 -8.06 35.59
CA LYS A 239 33.85 -9.21 35.04
C LYS A 239 33.03 -10.45 34.67
N LEU A 240 32.81 -10.60 33.37
CA LEU A 240 33.25 -11.78 32.62
C LEU A 240 33.48 -11.37 31.15
N GLU A 241 34.61 -11.83 30.64
CA GLU A 241 35.29 -11.43 29.41
C GLU A 241 34.62 -11.93 28.13
N GLU A 242 34.95 -11.23 27.03
CA GLU A 242 34.55 -11.47 25.65
C GLU A 242 35.00 -12.85 25.14
N GLU A 243 34.05 -13.69 24.72
CA GLU A 243 34.28 -14.71 23.70
C GLU A 243 33.60 -14.27 22.40
N LYS A 244 34.40 -13.83 21.43
CA LYS A 244 33.96 -13.42 20.09
C LYS A 244 33.50 -14.64 19.28
N LEU A 245 32.19 -14.74 19.06
CA LEU A 245 31.62 -15.51 17.94
C LEU A 245 31.78 -14.71 16.63
N PRO A 246 32.08 -15.37 15.49
CA PRO A 246 32.35 -14.68 14.24
C PRO A 246 31.09 -13.99 13.71
N GLU A 247 31.24 -12.70 13.38
CA GLU A 247 30.21 -11.88 12.75
C GLU A 247 29.71 -12.56 11.47
N LYS A 248 28.45 -13.02 11.50
CA LYS A 248 27.69 -13.24 10.27
C LYS A 248 27.57 -11.90 9.57
N GLU A 249 28.07 -11.82 8.33
CA GLU A 249 27.82 -10.70 7.43
C GLU A 249 26.32 -10.41 7.39
N THR A 250 25.93 -9.33 8.07
CA THR A 250 24.55 -8.85 8.06
C THR A 250 24.35 -8.14 6.74
N LEU A 251 23.38 -8.62 5.96
CA LEU A 251 22.91 -7.93 4.75
C LEU A 251 22.68 -6.45 5.09
N PRO A 252 23.08 -5.50 4.21
CA PRO A 252 22.96 -4.08 4.50
C PRO A 252 21.49 -3.74 4.77
N SER A 253 21.19 -3.41 6.03
CA SER A 253 19.90 -2.88 6.44
C SER A 253 19.69 -1.56 5.73
N ILE A 254 18.86 -1.58 4.68
CA ILE A 254 18.43 -0.38 3.97
C ILE A 254 17.48 0.35 4.93
N LYS A 255 18.07 1.22 5.77
CA LYS A 255 17.31 2.10 6.66
C LYS A 255 16.36 2.95 5.81
N PRO A 256 15.13 3.23 6.28
CA PRO A 256 14.24 4.17 5.62
C PRO A 256 14.97 5.51 5.37
N PRO A 257 14.53 6.31 4.38
CA PRO A 257 15.13 7.61 4.13
C PRO A 257 15.30 8.38 5.45
N ILE A 258 16.52 8.90 5.59
CA ILE A 258 17.09 9.68 6.68
C ILE A 258 16.03 10.66 7.20
N SER A 259 15.98 10.84 8.53
CA SER A 259 15.13 11.81 9.23
C SER A 259 14.79 13.04 8.38
N PHE A 260 13.51 13.42 8.35
CA PHE A 260 13.05 14.53 7.53
C PHE A 260 13.87 15.79 7.84
N PRO A 261 14.37 16.51 6.82
CA PRO A 261 15.29 17.62 7.03
C PRO A 261 14.62 18.73 7.83
N GLN A 262 15.44 19.50 8.55
CA GLN A 262 14.97 20.76 9.10
C GLN A 262 14.73 21.72 7.93
N LEU A 263 13.53 22.30 7.90
CA LEU A 263 13.14 23.28 6.90
C LEU A 263 13.27 24.69 7.47
N PRO A 264 13.55 25.70 6.62
CA PRO A 264 13.67 27.09 7.06
C PRO A 264 12.37 27.62 7.68
N ASP A 265 12.46 28.49 8.67
CA ASP A 265 11.28 29.09 9.29
C ASP A 265 10.72 30.24 8.45
N HIS A 266 9.39 30.30 8.32
CA HIS A 266 8.64 31.43 7.77
C HIS A 266 9.10 31.93 6.39
N VAL A 267 9.12 31.01 5.42
CA VAL A 267 9.54 31.32 4.06
C VAL A 267 8.55 32.26 3.36
N LYS A 268 9.08 33.32 2.74
CA LYS A 268 8.33 34.27 1.92
C LYS A 268 8.56 34.03 0.45
N VAL A 269 7.56 34.32 -0.38
CA VAL A 269 7.68 34.19 -1.84
C VAL A 269 8.58 35.31 -2.38
N PRO A 270 9.68 34.98 -3.09
CA PRO A 270 10.51 35.99 -3.74
C PRO A 270 9.77 36.68 -4.89
N GLU A 271 10.06 37.97 -5.12
CA GLU A 271 9.57 38.71 -6.30
C GLU A 271 10.27 38.26 -7.60
N ASP A 272 11.52 37.81 -7.47
CA ASP A 272 12.32 37.31 -8.57
C ASP A 272 11.80 35.94 -9.06
N ALA A 273 11.50 35.85 -10.35
CA ALA A 273 10.89 34.66 -10.96
C ALA A 273 11.80 33.42 -10.87
N GLU A 274 13.12 33.60 -10.97
CA GLU A 274 14.07 32.50 -10.86
C GLU A 274 14.08 31.94 -9.43
N LYS A 275 14.25 32.80 -8.41
CA LYS A 275 14.19 32.40 -7.00
C LYS A 275 12.83 31.82 -6.60
N ARG A 276 11.74 32.32 -7.17
CA ARG A 276 10.40 31.78 -6.94
C ARG A 276 10.26 30.38 -7.52
N SER A 277 10.82 30.13 -8.70
CA SER A 277 10.86 28.78 -9.28
C SER A 277 11.69 27.78 -8.47
N GLU A 278 12.81 28.22 -7.88
CA GLU A 278 13.60 27.40 -6.94
C GLU A 278 12.80 27.09 -5.67
N LEU A 279 12.08 28.07 -5.12
CA LEU A 279 11.22 27.84 -3.96
C LEU A 279 10.13 26.80 -4.26
N ILE A 280 9.51 26.85 -5.45
CA ILE A 280 8.52 25.83 -5.86
C ILE A 280 9.16 24.44 -5.88
N LEU A 281 10.37 24.32 -6.42
CA LEU A 281 11.13 23.07 -6.43
C LEU A 281 11.39 22.55 -5.01
N ASP A 282 11.87 23.41 -4.11
CA ASP A 282 12.17 23.03 -2.72
C ASP A 282 10.91 22.57 -1.96
N ILE A 283 9.77 23.23 -2.17
CA ILE A 283 8.48 22.84 -1.58
C ILE A 283 8.08 21.44 -2.06
N TYR A 284 8.11 21.20 -3.37
CA TYR A 284 7.69 19.91 -3.92
C TYR A 284 8.67 18.80 -3.59
N GLU A 285 9.97 19.08 -3.52
CA GLU A 285 10.98 18.15 -3.03
C GLU A 285 10.66 17.67 -1.61
N ALA A 286 10.34 18.60 -0.71
CA ALA A 286 9.95 18.29 0.65
C ALA A 286 8.67 17.44 0.71
N ILE A 287 7.66 17.74 -0.13
CA ILE A 287 6.42 16.96 -0.21
C ILE A 287 6.69 15.53 -0.69
N PHE A 288 7.41 15.35 -1.79
CA PHE A 288 7.72 14.01 -2.30
C PHE A 288 8.60 13.22 -1.35
N LEU A 289 9.53 13.87 -0.66
CA LEU A 289 10.34 13.24 0.38
C LEU A 289 9.45 12.75 1.54
N ALA A 290 8.54 13.59 2.04
CA ALA A 290 7.60 13.21 3.08
C ALA A 290 6.73 12.01 2.66
N MET A 291 6.21 12.02 1.43
CA MET A 291 5.43 10.92 0.88
C MET A 291 6.25 9.62 0.76
N SER A 292 7.50 9.71 0.30
CA SER A 292 8.41 8.56 0.16
C SER A 292 8.76 7.96 1.52
N MET A 293 9.00 8.81 2.52
CA MET A 293 9.24 8.39 3.90
C MET A 293 8.01 7.71 4.51
N GLY A 294 6.82 8.31 4.39
CA GLY A 294 5.58 7.74 4.91
C GLY A 294 5.26 6.38 4.28
N ALA A 295 5.38 6.29 2.95
CA ALA A 295 5.25 5.03 2.21
C ALA A 295 6.23 3.97 2.74
N SER A 296 7.52 4.29 2.82
CA SER A 296 8.55 3.37 3.30
C SER A 296 8.28 2.84 4.71
N LYS A 297 7.74 3.67 5.62
CA LYS A 297 7.39 3.24 6.98
C LYS A 297 6.29 2.16 6.99
N ILE A 298 5.35 2.21 6.05
CA ILE A 298 4.20 1.30 5.98
C ILE A 298 4.46 0.06 5.14
N MET A 299 5.06 0.21 3.97
CA MET A 299 5.22 -0.94 3.08
C MET A 299 6.65 -1.46 3.00
N GLY A 300 7.60 -0.80 3.67
CA GLY A 300 9.03 -1.05 3.46
C GLY A 300 9.56 -0.25 2.27
N VAL A 301 10.89 -0.14 2.18
CA VAL A 301 11.57 0.72 1.20
C VAL A 301 11.46 0.15 -0.22
N ALA A 302 11.69 -1.15 -0.42
CA ALA A 302 11.66 -1.76 -1.75
C ALA A 302 10.26 -1.71 -2.42
N PRO A 303 9.15 -1.99 -1.71
CA PRO A 303 7.82 -1.91 -2.30
C PRO A 303 7.39 -0.47 -2.53
N ALA A 304 7.74 0.45 -1.62
CA ALA A 304 7.51 1.88 -1.80
C ALA A 304 8.19 2.36 -3.07
N ARG A 305 9.48 2.04 -3.24
CA ARG A 305 10.25 2.34 -4.45
C ARG A 305 9.59 1.77 -5.72
N GLY A 306 9.20 0.50 -5.67
CA GLY A 306 8.55 -0.19 -6.79
C GLY A 306 7.26 0.52 -7.21
N LEU A 307 6.41 0.88 -6.24
CA LEU A 307 5.18 1.61 -6.49
C LEU A 307 5.40 3.02 -7.03
N THR A 308 6.28 3.80 -6.39
CA THR A 308 6.60 5.15 -6.88
C THR A 308 7.06 5.09 -8.32
N LYS A 309 8.00 4.19 -8.63
CA LYS A 309 8.58 4.05 -9.97
C LYS A 309 7.52 3.69 -11.02
N LYS A 310 6.58 2.84 -10.65
CA LYS A 310 5.49 2.39 -11.53
C LYS A 310 4.48 3.50 -11.81
N PHE A 311 4.12 4.28 -10.80
CA PHE A 311 3.07 5.29 -10.91
C PHE A 311 3.58 6.67 -11.32
N LEU A 312 4.90 6.86 -11.47
CA LEU A 312 5.45 8.08 -12.03
C LEU A 312 4.90 8.32 -13.46
N PRO A 313 4.26 9.48 -13.71
CA PRO A 313 3.60 9.75 -14.99
C PRO A 313 4.58 10.24 -16.06
N LEU A 314 5.55 9.40 -16.43
CA LEU A 314 6.65 9.72 -17.33
C LEU A 314 6.20 10.27 -18.70
N LYS A 315 5.02 9.82 -19.18
CA LYS A 315 4.48 10.24 -20.49
C LYS A 315 3.87 11.64 -20.45
N SER A 316 3.05 11.95 -19.44
CA SER A 316 2.34 13.23 -19.34
C SER A 316 3.20 14.35 -18.76
N CYS A 317 4.17 14.03 -17.91
CA CYS A 317 5.10 15.00 -17.30
C CYS A 317 6.52 14.87 -17.89
N LYS A 318 6.62 14.60 -19.20
CA LYS A 318 7.88 14.26 -19.88
C LYS A 318 8.97 15.32 -19.70
N LYS A 319 8.60 16.61 -19.62
CA LYS A 319 9.58 17.70 -19.47
C LYS A 319 10.32 17.62 -18.14
N LEU A 320 9.62 17.35 -17.03
CA LEU A 320 10.22 17.25 -15.70
C LEU A 320 10.80 15.85 -15.43
N LEU A 321 10.13 14.80 -15.88
CA LEU A 321 10.47 13.42 -15.53
C LEU A 321 11.43 12.73 -16.52
N PHE A 322 12.00 13.47 -17.48
CA PHE A 322 12.93 12.89 -18.44
C PHE A 322 14.18 12.33 -17.74
N GLY A 323 14.38 11.01 -17.81
CA GLY A 323 15.52 10.34 -17.16
C GLY A 323 15.45 10.28 -15.64
N VAL A 324 14.32 10.67 -15.03
CA VAL A 324 14.12 10.58 -13.59
C VAL A 324 13.84 9.13 -13.20
N ASP A 325 14.54 8.66 -12.18
CA ASP A 325 14.30 7.35 -11.54
C ASP A 325 14.06 7.52 -10.04
N VAL A 326 13.65 6.44 -9.39
CA VAL A 326 13.48 6.37 -7.94
C VAL A 326 14.70 5.68 -7.32
N LYS A 327 15.37 6.42 -6.42
CA LYS A 327 16.58 6.00 -5.71
C LYS A 327 16.30 4.74 -4.86
N THR A 328 17.37 4.05 -4.45
CA THR A 328 17.31 2.81 -3.67
C THR A 328 16.55 2.96 -2.35
N ASN A 329 16.53 4.17 -1.79
CA ASN A 329 15.81 4.56 -0.58
C ASN A 329 14.35 4.99 -0.84
N SER A 330 13.76 4.67 -2.00
CA SER A 330 12.40 5.04 -2.44
C SER A 330 12.16 6.53 -2.76
N VAL A 331 13.18 7.38 -2.67
CA VAL A 331 13.04 8.82 -2.96
C VAL A 331 13.17 9.07 -4.47
N ILE A 332 12.27 9.89 -5.03
CA ILE A 332 12.36 10.32 -6.43
C ILE A 332 13.65 11.13 -6.62
N ASN A 333 14.39 10.90 -7.71
CA ASN A 333 15.62 11.63 -7.99
C ASN A 333 15.33 13.10 -8.37
N PHE A 334 15.24 13.95 -7.34
CA PHE A 334 14.90 15.36 -7.50
C PHE A 334 16.03 16.19 -8.10
N ASP A 335 17.29 15.74 -8.00
CA ASP A 335 18.43 16.39 -8.66
C ASP A 335 18.22 16.44 -10.18
N THR A 336 17.81 15.31 -10.78
CA THR A 336 17.48 15.24 -12.21
C THR A 336 16.23 16.05 -12.57
N ILE A 337 15.26 16.15 -11.65
CA ILE A 337 14.08 17.02 -11.84
C ILE A 337 14.51 18.49 -11.88
N ARG A 338 15.40 18.92 -10.99
CA ARG A 338 15.95 20.28 -10.93
C ARG A 338 16.68 20.62 -12.23
N ASP A 339 17.57 19.73 -12.70
CA ASP A 339 18.27 19.89 -13.99
C ASP A 339 17.30 20.01 -15.17
N ASN A 340 16.21 19.25 -15.14
CA ASN A 340 15.18 19.31 -16.19
C ASN A 340 14.36 20.60 -16.11
N ALA A 341 14.03 21.06 -14.90
CA ALA A 341 13.33 22.31 -14.68
C ALA A 341 14.13 23.53 -15.18
N HIS A 342 15.45 23.51 -15.01
CA HIS A 342 16.34 24.58 -15.49
C HIS A 342 16.38 24.72 -17.01
N LYS A 343 16.06 23.65 -17.75
CA LYS A 343 15.94 23.67 -19.22
C LYS A 343 14.63 24.31 -19.69
N ILE A 344 13.67 24.54 -18.79
CA ILE A 344 12.40 25.20 -19.08
C ILE A 344 12.61 26.72 -19.02
N THR A 345 12.01 27.45 -19.95
CA THR A 345 12.04 28.92 -19.98
C THR A 345 11.42 29.51 -18.71
N LEU A 346 12.03 30.56 -18.16
CA LEU A 346 11.60 31.16 -16.89
C LEU A 346 10.11 31.56 -16.89
N GLU A 347 9.62 32.11 -18.00
CA GLU A 347 8.23 32.54 -18.19
C GLU A 347 7.20 31.40 -18.00
N ALA A 348 7.55 30.17 -18.42
CA ALA A 348 6.66 29.02 -18.37
C ALA A 348 6.97 28.07 -17.20
N ARG A 349 8.11 28.28 -16.51
CA ARG A 349 8.66 27.34 -15.53
C ARG A 349 7.71 27.15 -14.35
N GLU A 350 7.24 28.23 -13.75
CA GLU A 350 6.37 28.18 -12.56
C GLU A 350 5.06 27.42 -12.84
N GLU A 351 4.38 27.77 -13.94
CA GLU A 351 3.13 27.13 -14.32
C GLU A 351 3.32 25.63 -14.60
N ILE A 352 4.37 25.26 -15.33
CA ILE A 352 4.68 23.86 -15.63
C ILE A 352 5.01 23.10 -14.35
N LEU A 353 5.84 23.66 -13.46
CA LEU A 353 6.20 23.02 -12.20
C LEU A 353 4.97 22.72 -11.36
N VAL A 354 4.13 23.73 -11.12
CA VAL A 354 2.94 23.55 -10.29
C VAL A 354 1.98 22.54 -10.94
N ASN A 355 1.69 22.65 -12.24
CA ASN A 355 0.75 21.77 -12.92
C ASN A 355 1.24 20.32 -12.99
N ASP A 356 2.50 20.09 -13.34
CA ASP A 356 3.04 18.74 -13.47
C ASP A 356 3.29 18.10 -12.11
N PHE A 357 3.79 18.83 -11.11
CA PHE A 357 3.92 18.26 -9.77
C PHE A 357 2.57 17.95 -9.12
N SER A 358 1.56 18.80 -9.30
CA SER A 358 0.19 18.49 -8.90
C SER A 358 -0.30 17.16 -9.47
N LYS A 359 -0.15 16.95 -10.79
CA LYS A 359 -0.52 15.67 -11.43
C LYS A 359 0.27 14.49 -10.88
N ILE A 360 1.59 14.66 -10.66
CA ILE A 360 2.44 13.60 -10.11
C ILE A 360 1.95 13.23 -8.70
N ILE A 361 1.65 14.22 -7.86
CA ILE A 361 1.14 14.00 -6.52
C ILE A 361 -0.22 13.32 -6.55
N ASP A 362 -1.15 13.80 -7.38
CA ASP A 362 -2.48 13.20 -7.49
C ASP A 362 -2.39 11.71 -7.83
N ILE A 363 -1.57 11.37 -8.81
CA ILE A 363 -1.39 9.98 -9.24
C ILE A 363 -0.73 9.15 -8.13
N ILE A 364 0.33 9.64 -7.49
CA ILE A 364 1.01 8.89 -6.42
C ILE A 364 0.09 8.72 -5.21
N THR A 365 -0.58 9.78 -4.77
CA THR A 365 -1.46 9.76 -3.61
C THR A 365 -2.67 8.85 -3.82
N GLU A 366 -3.32 8.90 -4.99
CA GLU A 366 -4.45 8.03 -5.32
C GLU A 366 -4.02 6.54 -5.26
N ASN A 367 -2.88 6.21 -5.84
CA ASN A 367 -2.39 4.84 -5.86
C ASN A 367 -1.92 4.35 -4.48
N TYR A 368 -1.26 5.21 -3.71
CA TYR A 368 -0.91 4.91 -2.33
C TYR A 368 -2.15 4.71 -1.46
N GLY A 369 -3.14 5.59 -1.58
CA GLY A 369 -4.41 5.47 -0.88
C GLY A 369 -5.15 4.18 -1.21
N LYS A 370 -5.15 3.75 -2.48
CA LYS A 370 -5.71 2.44 -2.88
C LYS A 370 -4.99 1.25 -2.27
N VAL A 371 -3.66 1.32 -2.14
CA VAL A 371 -2.84 0.20 -1.68
C VAL A 371 -2.87 0.04 -0.16
N MET A 372 -2.82 1.13 0.60
CA MET A 372 -2.70 1.07 2.06
C MET A 372 -3.84 1.73 2.84
N GLY A 373 -4.79 2.34 2.14
CA GLY A 373 -5.86 3.13 2.74
C GLY A 373 -5.46 4.59 2.97
N TYR A 374 -6.38 5.50 2.66
CA TYR A 374 -6.17 6.95 2.78
C TYR A 374 -5.91 7.41 4.22
N GLU A 375 -6.57 6.82 5.21
CA GLU A 375 -6.39 7.19 6.62
C GLU A 375 -5.00 6.80 7.13
N ALA A 376 -4.56 5.59 6.81
CA ALA A 376 -3.23 5.11 7.15
C ALA A 376 -2.16 5.99 6.50
N PHE A 377 -2.34 6.33 5.21
CA PHE A 377 -1.44 7.25 4.53
C PHE A 377 -1.35 8.59 5.24
N ARG A 378 -2.49 9.25 5.49
CA ARG A 378 -2.55 10.55 6.15
C ARG A 378 -1.90 10.53 7.53
N GLY A 379 -2.15 9.48 8.31
CA GLY A 379 -1.55 9.33 9.64
C GLY A 379 -0.02 9.32 9.60
N MET A 380 0.56 8.71 8.57
CA MET A 380 2.00 8.42 8.50
C MET A 380 2.84 9.57 7.97
N VAL A 381 2.29 10.37 7.07
CA VAL A 381 2.97 11.56 6.55
C VAL A 381 2.71 12.80 7.40
N ARG A 382 1.77 12.75 8.35
CA ARG A 382 1.36 13.88 9.20
C ARG A 382 2.55 14.57 9.91
N PRO A 383 3.51 13.85 10.53
CA PRO A 383 4.63 14.51 11.20
C PRO A 383 5.45 15.38 10.24
N GLU A 384 5.81 14.84 9.08
CA GLU A 384 6.58 15.54 8.05
C GLU A 384 5.78 16.71 7.44
N PHE A 385 4.49 16.50 7.15
CA PHE A 385 3.61 17.56 6.65
C PHE A 385 3.40 18.69 7.65
N ASN A 386 3.43 18.42 8.95
CA ASN A 386 3.41 19.48 9.97
C ASN A 386 4.68 20.34 9.90
N VAL A 387 5.84 19.76 9.59
CA VAL A 387 7.10 20.53 9.39
C VAL A 387 6.99 21.37 8.12
N ILE A 388 6.51 20.80 7.01
CA ILE A 388 6.26 21.50 5.75
C ILE A 388 5.29 22.67 5.95
N LYS A 389 4.17 22.44 6.66
CA LYS A 389 3.15 23.45 6.95
C LYS A 389 3.74 24.64 7.73
N LYS A 390 4.56 24.38 8.75
CA LYS A 390 5.19 25.45 9.56
C LYS A 390 6.18 26.28 8.75
N SER A 391 6.93 25.64 7.85
CA SER A 391 7.96 26.28 7.05
C SER A 391 7.39 27.00 5.81
N TYR A 392 6.75 26.24 4.93
CA TYR A 392 6.33 26.68 3.60
C TYR A 392 4.83 27.03 3.50
N GLY A 393 4.04 26.82 4.57
CA GLY A 393 2.58 26.90 4.51
C GLY A 393 2.03 28.20 3.90
N ASN A 394 2.58 29.35 4.28
CA ASN A 394 2.17 30.66 3.74
C ASN A 394 2.60 30.81 2.27
N ALA A 395 3.83 30.43 1.94
CA ALA A 395 4.32 30.47 0.56
C ALA A 395 3.49 29.56 -0.37
N MET A 396 3.03 28.41 0.12
CA MET A 396 2.16 27.50 -0.63
C MET A 396 0.76 28.09 -0.89
N ASP A 397 0.25 28.96 -0.02
CA ASP A 397 -1.00 29.69 -0.25
C ASP A 397 -0.82 30.77 -1.33
N GLU A 398 0.25 31.54 -1.24
CA GLU A 398 0.60 32.60 -2.20
C GLU A 398 0.91 32.04 -3.60
N LEU A 399 1.55 30.87 -3.68
CA LEU A 399 1.87 30.17 -4.94
C LEU A 399 0.73 29.30 -5.49
N ASP A 400 -0.45 29.32 -4.85
CA ASP A 400 -1.63 28.53 -5.21
C ASP A 400 -1.40 27.00 -5.24
N ILE A 401 -0.36 26.52 -4.56
CA ILE A 401 0.02 25.10 -4.50
C ILE A 401 -1.05 24.32 -3.73
N LYS A 402 -1.53 24.84 -2.59
CA LYS A 402 -2.53 24.13 -1.77
C LYS A 402 -3.85 23.90 -2.51
N LYS A 403 -4.23 24.75 -3.47
CA LYS A 403 -5.47 24.57 -4.23
C LYS A 403 -5.38 23.52 -5.31
N LYS A 404 -4.15 23.15 -5.71
CA LYS A 404 -3.88 22.27 -6.84
C LYS A 404 -3.31 20.92 -6.42
N ILE A 405 -3.06 20.69 -5.14
CA ILE A 405 -2.57 19.41 -4.62
C ILE A 405 -3.75 18.49 -4.27
N HIS A 406 -3.49 17.17 -4.24
CA HIS A 406 -4.50 16.17 -3.92
C HIS A 406 -5.26 16.48 -2.61
N PRO A 407 -6.60 16.34 -2.55
CA PRO A 407 -7.43 16.68 -1.38
C PRO A 407 -6.98 16.03 -0.06
N GLU A 408 -6.51 14.79 -0.14
CA GLU A 408 -6.00 14.05 1.03
C GLU A 408 -4.78 14.73 1.69
N LEU A 409 -3.96 15.42 0.90
CA LEU A 409 -2.80 16.15 1.38
C LEU A 409 -3.14 17.58 1.80
N ILE A 410 -4.15 18.20 1.17
CA ILE A 410 -4.68 19.52 1.59
C ILE A 410 -5.05 19.49 3.08
N ASN A 411 -5.71 18.43 3.52
CA ASN A 411 -6.11 18.24 4.92
C ASN A 411 -4.93 18.24 5.92
N LEU A 412 -3.71 17.95 5.45
CA LEU A 412 -2.49 17.95 6.26
C LEU A 412 -1.76 19.31 6.24
N LEU A 413 -2.09 20.16 5.26
CA LEU A 413 -1.48 21.47 5.04
C LEU A 413 -2.37 22.63 5.55
N ASN A 414 -3.64 22.35 5.81
CA ASN A 414 -4.62 23.29 6.39
C ASN A 414 -4.52 23.37 7.91
#